data_AF-A0A6L5FJX7-F1
#
_entry.id   AF-A0A6L5FJX7-F1
#
_cell.length_a   1.000
_cell.length_b   1.000
_cell.length_c   1.000
_cell.angle_alpha   90.00
_cell.angle_beta   90.00
_cell.angle_gamma   90.00
#
_symmetry.space_group_name_H-M   'P 1'
#
loop_
_entity.id
_entity.type
_entity.pdbx_description
1 polymer ?
#
loop_
_entity_poly.entity_id
_entity_poly.type
_entity_poly.pdbx_seq_one_letter_code
_entity_poly.pdbx_strand_id
1 'polypeptide(L)'
;MSEQARLNDIFAALSVTAPTALDRAAGLYEAKRIYEALNPRARRGGDRRSTAFRGRDQSENISFRSHAAARLGLTPRAVELDIELAADLGDALIAELRGNAVVADNFARLRFIADLDDAGRRKLLARLATAKFNDALIDLGLRRELDAQEALFQSIAGRLENASARTLRRLRDLIDRKLTSGRGTRTNTAA
;
A
#
# COMPACT_ATOMS: atom_id res chain seq x y z
N MET A 1 -12.41 29.53 10.10
CA MET A 1 -12.45 28.77 8.82
C MET A 1 -13.62 27.81 8.87
N SER A 2 -14.47 27.75 7.84
CA SER A 2 -15.60 26.81 7.82
C SER A 2 -15.12 25.37 7.61
N GLU A 3 -15.89 24.37 8.08
CA GLU A 3 -15.57 22.96 7.84
C GLU A 3 -15.51 22.62 6.35
N GLN A 4 -16.36 23.24 5.53
CA GLN A 4 -16.34 23.10 4.07
C GLN A 4 -15.04 23.64 3.45
N ALA A 5 -14.55 24.79 3.93
CA ALA A 5 -13.27 25.35 3.48
C ALA A 5 -12.12 24.40 3.84
N ARG A 6 -12.10 23.90 5.08
CA ARG A 6 -11.10 22.95 5.54
C ARG A 6 -11.07 21.66 4.70
N LEU A 7 -12.24 21.11 4.37
CA LEU A 7 -12.35 19.92 3.52
C LEU A 7 -11.77 20.18 2.13
N ASN A 8 -12.08 21.34 1.54
CA ASN A 8 -11.53 21.74 0.24
C ASN A 8 -10.00 21.91 0.30
N ASP A 9 -9.46 22.49 1.37
CA ASP A 9 -8.02 22.68 1.54
C ASP A 9 -7.29 21.34 1.62
N ILE A 10 -7.85 20.35 2.33
CA ILE A 10 -7.28 18.98 2.37
C ILE A 10 -7.25 18.38 0.97
N PHE A 11 -8.36 18.43 0.22
CA PHE A 11 -8.38 17.89 -1.14
C PHE A 11 -7.44 18.64 -2.08
N ALA A 12 -7.31 19.96 -1.94
CA ALA A 12 -6.36 20.74 -2.71
C ALA A 12 -4.92 20.28 -2.44
N ALA A 13 -4.55 20.13 -1.16
CA ALA A 13 -3.23 19.62 -0.77
C ALA A 13 -2.95 18.23 -1.37
N LEU A 14 -3.92 17.30 -1.26
CA LEU A 14 -3.81 15.95 -1.80
C LEU A 14 -3.74 15.87 -3.33
N SER A 15 -4.21 16.90 -4.04
CA SER A 15 -4.26 16.94 -5.51
C SER A 15 -3.06 17.64 -6.15
N VAL A 16 -2.45 18.60 -5.46
CA VAL A 16 -1.36 19.45 -5.99
C VAL A 16 0.01 18.89 -5.62
N THR A 17 0.15 18.35 -4.41
CA THR A 17 1.39 17.72 -3.97
C THR A 17 1.31 16.23 -4.27
N ALA A 18 2.39 15.61 -4.77
CA ALA A 18 2.51 14.16 -4.79
C ALA A 18 2.69 13.69 -3.33
N PRO A 19 1.61 13.39 -2.59
CA PRO A 19 1.72 13.22 -1.15
C PRO A 19 2.37 11.86 -0.88
N THR A 20 3.05 11.76 0.26
CA THR A 20 3.51 10.45 0.72
C THR A 20 2.28 9.55 0.99
N ALA A 21 2.47 8.24 1.02
CA ALA A 21 1.38 7.32 1.36
C ALA A 21 0.80 7.63 2.75
N LEU A 22 1.66 8.02 3.71
CA LEU A 22 1.27 8.45 5.04
C LEU A 22 0.41 9.73 5.02
N ASP A 23 0.85 10.77 4.30
CA ASP A 23 0.11 12.03 4.23
C ASP A 23 -1.24 11.87 3.52
N ARG A 24 -1.27 11.04 2.48
CA ARG A 24 -2.52 10.69 1.79
C ARG A 24 -3.49 9.96 2.73
N ALA A 25 -3.02 8.97 3.46
CA ALA A 25 -3.80 8.23 4.45
C ALA A 25 -4.36 9.15 5.55
N ALA A 26 -3.50 9.94 6.19
CA ALA A 26 -3.90 10.88 7.23
C ALA A 26 -4.89 11.95 6.72
N GLY A 27 -4.63 12.50 5.52
CA GLY A 27 -5.50 13.49 4.89
C GLY A 27 -6.88 12.92 4.56
N LEU A 28 -6.95 11.70 3.99
CA LEU A 28 -8.22 11.03 3.69
C LEU A 28 -9.02 10.67 4.95
N TYR A 29 -8.33 10.28 6.02
CA TYR A 29 -8.96 9.99 7.30
C TYR A 29 -9.63 11.24 7.90
N GLU A 30 -8.91 12.37 7.92
CA GLU A 30 -9.47 13.63 8.41
C GLU A 30 -10.57 14.19 7.50
N ALA A 31 -10.37 14.09 6.18
CA ALA A 31 -11.40 14.48 5.21
C ALA A 31 -12.68 13.68 5.38
N LYS A 32 -12.60 12.36 5.68
CA LYS A 32 -13.77 11.53 5.97
C LYS A 32 -14.52 12.05 7.19
N ARG A 33 -13.81 12.35 8.27
CA ARG A 33 -14.40 12.86 9.52
C ARG A 33 -15.18 14.15 9.28
N ILE A 34 -14.59 15.10 8.57
CA ILE A 34 -15.23 16.38 8.23
C ILE A 34 -16.41 16.18 7.28
N TYR A 35 -16.24 15.35 6.24
CA TYR A 35 -17.31 15.06 5.28
C TYR A 35 -18.53 14.43 5.93
N GLU A 36 -18.33 13.47 6.85
CA GLU A 36 -19.42 12.80 7.57
C GLU A 36 -20.11 13.72 8.59
N ALA A 37 -19.39 14.70 9.14
CA ALA A 37 -20.00 15.75 9.98
C ALA A 37 -20.91 16.68 9.16
N LEU A 38 -20.45 17.08 7.98
CA LEU A 38 -21.22 17.90 7.03
C LEU A 38 -22.36 17.12 6.35
N ASN A 39 -22.21 15.81 6.19
CA ASN A 39 -23.17 14.93 5.53
C ASN A 39 -23.56 13.72 6.41
N PRO A 40 -24.32 13.91 7.51
CA PRO A 40 -24.65 12.83 8.44
C PRO A 40 -25.36 11.64 7.79
N ARG A 41 -26.09 11.87 6.68
CA ARG A 41 -26.79 10.81 5.93
C ARG A 41 -25.83 9.88 5.18
N ALA A 42 -24.65 10.38 4.78
CA ALA A 42 -23.62 9.58 4.10
C ALA A 42 -22.96 8.55 5.01
N ARG A 43 -22.95 8.79 6.35
CA ARG A 43 -22.31 7.92 7.35
C ARG A 43 -22.92 6.52 7.47
N ARG A 44 -24.22 6.36 7.19
CA ARG A 44 -24.95 5.07 7.30
C ARG A 44 -25.21 4.40 5.94
N GLY A 45 -24.59 4.89 4.87
CA GLY A 45 -24.80 4.38 3.51
C GLY A 45 -26.13 4.78 2.88
N GLY A 46 -26.96 5.57 3.57
CA GLY A 46 -28.32 5.96 3.15
C GLY A 46 -29.28 4.78 3.04
N ASP A 47 -30.58 5.04 3.17
CA ASP A 47 -31.60 4.05 2.80
C ASP A 47 -31.61 3.90 1.27
N ARG A 48 -30.93 2.86 0.77
CA ARG A 48 -30.77 2.57 -0.68
C ARG A 48 -31.97 1.83 -1.28
N ARG A 49 -32.98 1.48 -0.47
CA ARG A 49 -34.06 0.56 -0.87
C ARG A 49 -35.45 1.18 -0.88
N SER A 50 -35.68 2.30 -0.19
CA SER A 50 -37.01 2.93 -0.24
C SER A 50 -37.32 3.57 -1.60
N THR A 51 -38.60 3.55 -1.95
CA THR A 51 -39.16 4.25 -3.12
C THR A 51 -38.94 5.76 -3.05
N ALA A 52 -38.84 6.34 -1.84
CA ALA A 52 -38.49 7.73 -1.61
C ALA A 52 -37.03 8.07 -2.01
N PHE A 53 -36.11 7.10 -1.98
CA PHE A 53 -34.73 7.27 -2.43
C PHE A 53 -34.60 7.27 -3.96
N ARG A 54 -35.48 6.54 -4.67
CA ARG A 54 -35.47 6.47 -6.14
C ARG A 54 -35.92 7.76 -6.84
N GLY A 55 -36.60 8.66 -6.12
CA GLY A 55 -37.14 9.92 -6.66
C GLY A 55 -36.42 11.19 -6.20
N ARG A 56 -35.35 11.08 -5.41
CA ARG A 56 -34.56 12.24 -4.95
C ARG A 56 -33.24 12.34 -5.70
N ASP A 57 -32.73 13.56 -5.75
CA ASP A 57 -31.45 13.88 -6.37
C ASP A 57 -30.34 13.03 -5.74
N GLN A 58 -29.79 12.11 -6.53
CA GLN A 58 -28.80 11.10 -6.08
C GLN A 58 -27.49 11.76 -5.63
N SER A 59 -27.32 13.06 -5.93
CA SER A 59 -26.22 13.92 -5.52
C SER A 59 -26.09 14.07 -3.99
N GLU A 60 -27.19 13.99 -3.23
CA GLU A 60 -27.19 14.22 -1.77
C GLU A 60 -26.64 13.04 -0.94
N ASN A 61 -26.49 11.84 -1.50
CA ASN A 61 -26.11 10.62 -0.77
C ASN A 61 -24.87 9.93 -1.36
N ILE A 62 -23.92 10.70 -1.89
CA ILE A 62 -22.65 10.12 -2.35
C ILE A 62 -21.85 9.66 -1.13
N SER A 63 -21.34 8.43 -1.15
CA SER A 63 -20.46 7.95 -0.08
C SER A 63 -19.13 8.72 -0.11
N PHE A 64 -18.50 8.97 1.04
CA PHE A 64 -17.21 9.66 1.10
C PHE A 64 -16.17 9.02 0.18
N ARG A 65 -16.09 7.68 0.16
CA ARG A 65 -15.12 6.94 -0.65
C ARG A 65 -15.32 7.20 -2.14
N SER A 66 -16.57 7.22 -2.61
CA SER A 66 -16.91 7.56 -4.00
C SER A 66 -16.58 9.01 -4.33
N HIS A 67 -16.91 9.94 -3.43
CA HIS A 67 -16.62 11.36 -3.59
C HIS A 67 -15.11 11.65 -3.67
N ALA A 68 -14.34 11.11 -2.71
CA ALA A 68 -12.90 11.27 -2.67
C ALA A 68 -12.19 10.57 -3.85
N ALA A 69 -12.64 9.37 -4.23
CA ALA A 69 -12.12 8.64 -5.39
C ALA A 69 -12.26 9.45 -6.68
N ALA A 70 -13.46 10.00 -6.94
CA ALA A 70 -13.71 10.83 -8.12
C ALA A 70 -12.85 12.10 -8.13
N ARG A 71 -12.67 12.74 -6.97
CA ARG A 71 -11.92 13.99 -6.84
C ARG A 71 -10.40 13.82 -6.96
N LEU A 72 -9.87 12.67 -6.54
CA LEU A 72 -8.43 12.39 -6.51
C LEU A 72 -7.95 11.45 -7.63
N GLY A 73 -8.86 10.96 -8.50
CA GLY A 73 -8.52 9.99 -9.54
C GLY A 73 -8.10 8.62 -8.98
N LEU A 74 -8.61 8.26 -7.80
CA LEU A 74 -8.31 6.99 -7.12
C LEU A 74 -9.46 6.00 -7.28
N THR A 75 -9.21 4.72 -6.96
CA THR A 75 -10.32 3.77 -6.81
C THR A 75 -10.96 3.91 -5.43
N PRO A 76 -12.27 3.63 -5.27
CA PRO A 76 -12.91 3.64 -3.95
C PRO A 76 -12.23 2.70 -2.94
N ARG A 77 -11.66 1.58 -3.43
CA ARG A 77 -10.92 0.64 -2.58
C ARG A 77 -9.59 1.20 -2.09
N ALA A 78 -8.86 1.94 -2.94
CA ALA A 78 -7.62 2.60 -2.51
C ALA A 78 -7.90 3.63 -1.41
N VAL A 79 -8.97 4.44 -1.57
CA VAL A 79 -9.40 5.39 -0.56
C VAL A 79 -9.75 4.70 0.76
N GLU A 80 -10.49 3.59 0.70
CA GLU A 80 -10.81 2.78 1.88
C GLU A 80 -9.57 2.27 2.62
N LEU A 81 -8.63 1.68 1.88
CA LEU A 81 -7.39 1.15 2.44
C LEU A 81 -6.54 2.23 3.11
N ASP A 82 -6.43 3.41 2.51
CA ASP A 82 -5.71 4.55 3.09
C ASP A 82 -6.38 5.05 4.39
N ILE A 83 -7.71 5.06 4.45
CA ILE A 83 -8.46 5.42 5.67
C ILE A 83 -8.25 4.37 6.77
N GLU A 84 -8.34 3.09 6.43
CA GLU A 84 -8.09 1.97 7.36
C GLU A 84 -6.66 2.02 7.91
N LEU A 85 -5.68 2.27 7.05
CA LEU A 85 -4.28 2.42 7.45
C LEU A 85 -4.10 3.56 8.45
N ALA A 86 -4.65 4.74 8.18
CA ALA A 86 -4.54 5.86 9.12
C ALA A 86 -5.24 5.58 10.45
N ALA A 87 -6.38 4.89 10.43
CA ALA A 87 -7.08 4.48 11.64
C ALA A 87 -6.24 3.52 12.50
N ASP A 88 -5.58 2.54 11.86
CA ASP A 88 -4.76 1.53 12.55
C ASP A 88 -3.44 2.10 13.06
N LEU A 89 -2.86 3.08 12.36
CA LEU A 89 -1.68 3.79 12.85
C LEU A 89 -2.02 4.68 14.06
N GLY A 90 -3.12 5.43 13.98
CA GLY A 90 -3.50 6.43 14.98
C GLY A 90 -2.61 7.68 14.96
N ASP A 91 -3.12 8.76 15.58
CA ASP A 91 -2.51 10.10 15.46
C ASP A 91 -1.07 10.17 16.01
N ALA A 92 -0.79 9.48 17.11
CA ALA A 92 0.52 9.48 17.76
C ALA A 92 1.60 8.87 16.84
N LEU A 93 1.28 7.72 16.22
CA LEU A 93 2.22 7.06 15.33
C LEU A 93 2.33 7.79 13.98
N ILE A 94 1.23 8.35 13.46
CA ILE A 94 1.29 9.20 12.26
C ILE A 94 2.25 10.37 12.49
N ALA A 95 2.20 11.00 13.67
CA ALA A 95 3.13 12.08 14.02
C ALA A 95 4.58 11.60 14.12
N GLU A 96 4.84 10.42 14.71
CA GLU A 96 6.18 9.83 14.82
C GLU A 96 6.77 9.44 13.46
N LEU A 97 5.95 8.88 12.57
CA LEU A 97 6.38 8.43 11.23
C LEU A 97 6.55 9.60 10.25
N ARG A 98 5.97 10.77 10.54
CA ARG A 98 6.08 11.95 9.69
C ARG A 98 7.55 12.41 9.65
N GLY A 99 8.10 12.53 8.45
CA GLY A 99 9.51 12.86 8.22
C GLY A 99 10.42 11.63 8.08
N ASN A 100 9.93 10.42 8.36
CA ASN A 100 10.66 9.19 8.04
C ASN A 100 10.44 8.79 6.58
N ALA A 101 11.31 9.31 5.69
CA ALA A 101 11.23 9.05 4.26
C ALA A 101 11.34 7.56 3.87
N VAL A 102 11.90 6.70 4.74
CA VAL A 102 12.04 5.26 4.46
C VAL A 102 10.69 4.54 4.49
N VAL A 103 9.70 5.05 5.22
CA VAL A 103 8.41 4.38 5.42
C VAL A 103 7.23 5.20 4.95
N ALA A 104 7.31 6.54 5.03
CA ALA A 104 6.18 7.42 4.74
C ALA A 104 5.65 7.28 3.29
N ASP A 105 6.51 6.96 2.33
CA ASP A 105 6.17 6.86 0.92
C ASP A 105 5.56 5.50 0.50
N ASN A 106 5.60 4.50 1.38
CA ASN A 106 5.31 3.11 1.02
C ASN A 106 4.19 2.51 1.87
N PHE A 107 3.01 2.37 1.26
CA PHE A 107 1.81 1.80 1.91
C PHE A 107 2.07 0.43 2.55
N ALA A 108 2.80 -0.47 1.88
CA ALA A 108 3.04 -1.82 2.41
C ALA A 108 3.93 -1.79 3.66
N ARG A 109 4.91 -0.87 3.73
CA ARG A 109 5.75 -0.68 4.91
C ARG A 109 4.94 -0.10 6.07
N LEU A 110 4.12 0.91 5.81
CA LEU A 110 3.23 1.49 6.81
C LEU A 110 2.25 0.46 7.35
N ARG A 111 1.68 -0.37 6.48
CA ARG A 111 0.78 -1.44 6.91
C ARG A 111 1.47 -2.44 7.81
N PHE A 112 2.67 -2.89 7.42
CA PHE A 112 3.47 -3.77 8.27
C PHE A 112 3.74 -3.17 9.65
N ILE A 113 4.06 -1.87 9.72
CA ILE A 113 4.29 -1.16 10.98
C ILE A 113 3.01 -1.06 11.83
N ALA A 114 1.86 -0.87 11.21
CA ALA A 114 0.56 -0.83 11.89
C ALA A 114 0.23 -2.20 12.52
N ASP A 115 0.56 -3.29 11.84
CA ASP A 115 0.29 -4.66 12.30
C ASP A 115 1.27 -5.15 13.41
N LEU A 116 2.38 -4.43 13.65
CA LEU A 116 3.31 -4.74 14.75
C LEU A 116 2.76 -4.29 16.11
N ASP A 117 3.10 -5.05 17.14
CA ASP A 117 2.93 -4.62 18.54
C ASP A 117 3.88 -3.46 18.89
N ASP A 118 3.60 -2.77 20.01
CA ASP A 118 4.37 -1.59 20.41
C ASP A 118 5.86 -1.88 20.67
N ALA A 119 6.19 -3.10 21.08
CA ALA A 119 7.57 -3.52 21.30
C ALA A 119 8.31 -3.74 19.98
N GLY A 120 7.72 -4.49 19.05
CA GLY A 120 8.27 -4.73 17.71
C GLY A 120 8.38 -3.44 16.91
N ARG A 121 7.37 -2.57 16.97
CA ARG A 121 7.35 -1.27 16.33
C ARG A 121 8.51 -0.39 16.77
N ARG A 122 8.70 -0.20 18.08
CA ARG A 122 9.81 0.63 18.60
C ARG A 122 11.18 0.11 18.19
N LYS A 123 11.38 -1.22 18.24
CA LYS A 123 12.63 -1.84 17.79
C LYS A 123 12.88 -1.59 16.31
N LEU A 124 11.85 -1.74 15.47
CA LEU A 124 11.95 -1.48 14.04
C LEU A 124 12.28 -0.01 13.76
N LEU A 125 11.54 0.93 14.34
CA LEU A 125 11.77 2.36 14.13
C LEU A 125 13.17 2.81 14.58
N ALA A 126 13.64 2.30 15.72
CA ALA A 126 15.01 2.56 16.18
C ALA A 126 16.06 2.03 15.19
N ARG A 127 15.83 0.84 14.62
CA ARG A 127 16.77 0.26 13.65
C ARG A 127 16.75 0.99 12.30
N LEU A 128 15.61 1.51 11.87
CA LEU A 128 15.47 2.28 10.63
C LEU A 128 16.26 3.60 10.63
N ALA A 129 16.67 4.10 11.79
CA ALA A 129 17.56 5.27 11.88
C ALA A 129 18.95 4.98 11.26
N THR A 130 19.34 3.72 11.13
CA THR A 130 20.69 3.30 10.72
C THR A 130 20.70 2.21 9.65
N ALA A 131 19.55 1.69 9.22
CA ALA A 131 19.44 0.64 8.22
C ALA A 131 18.30 0.88 7.24
N LYS A 132 18.40 0.23 6.08
CA LYS A 132 17.28 0.11 5.16
C LYS A 132 16.21 -0.80 5.76
N PHE A 133 14.97 -0.63 5.28
CA PHE A 133 13.83 -1.35 5.81
C PHE A 133 14.00 -2.88 5.84
N ASN A 134 14.43 -3.50 4.74
CA ASN A 134 14.59 -4.96 4.70
C ASN A 134 15.72 -5.45 5.61
N ASP A 135 16.83 -4.72 5.69
CA ASP A 135 17.96 -5.08 6.55
C ASP A 135 17.53 -5.02 8.03
N ALA A 136 16.77 -3.97 8.39
CA ALA A 136 16.19 -3.84 9.72
C ALA A 136 15.24 -5.00 10.07
N LEU A 137 14.45 -5.50 9.11
CA LEU A 137 13.60 -6.67 9.32
C LEU A 137 14.42 -7.95 9.54
N ILE A 138 15.52 -8.12 8.82
CA ILE A 138 16.41 -9.29 8.95
C ILE A 138 17.09 -9.26 10.32
N ASP A 139 17.66 -8.13 10.70
CA ASP A 139 18.35 -7.96 11.99
C ASP A 139 17.43 -8.22 13.20
N LEU A 140 16.15 -7.89 13.07
CA LEU A 140 15.15 -8.12 14.11
C LEU A 140 14.52 -9.51 14.05
N GLY A 141 14.94 -10.37 13.11
CA GLY A 141 14.37 -11.70 12.91
C GLY A 141 12.92 -11.69 12.40
N LEU A 142 12.41 -10.54 11.96
CA LEU A 142 11.08 -10.38 11.38
C LEU A 142 11.01 -10.86 9.93
N ARG A 143 12.17 -11.01 9.29
CA ARG A 143 12.30 -11.58 7.95
C ARG A 143 13.52 -12.50 7.92
N ARG A 144 13.38 -13.65 7.28
CA ARG A 144 14.52 -14.53 7.02
C ARG A 144 15.47 -13.91 6.00
N GLU A 145 16.77 -14.02 6.26
CA GLU A 145 17.80 -13.74 5.26
C GLU A 145 17.74 -14.81 4.15
N LEU A 146 17.67 -14.35 2.90
CA LEU A 146 17.73 -15.20 1.73
C LEU A 146 19.11 -15.04 1.12
N ASP A 147 19.76 -16.16 0.78
CA ASP A 147 20.94 -16.08 -0.06
C ASP A 147 20.58 -15.53 -1.45
N ALA A 148 21.57 -15.04 -2.19
CA ALA A 148 21.35 -14.36 -3.46
C ALA A 148 20.65 -15.24 -4.51
N GLN A 149 20.88 -16.56 -4.48
CA GLN A 149 20.27 -17.50 -5.41
C GLN A 149 18.82 -17.78 -5.04
N GLU A 150 18.53 -17.96 -3.75
CA GLU A 150 17.16 -18.12 -3.25
C GLU A 150 16.32 -16.86 -3.49
N ALA A 151 16.87 -15.67 -3.25
CA ALA A 151 16.19 -14.41 -3.54
C ALA A 151 15.87 -14.26 -5.04
N LEU A 152 16.80 -14.63 -5.91
CA LEU A 152 16.60 -14.64 -7.37
C LEU A 152 15.53 -15.66 -7.76
N PHE A 153 15.60 -16.88 -7.19
CA PHE A 153 14.63 -17.93 -7.43
C PHE A 153 13.21 -17.50 -7.06
N GLN A 154 13.01 -16.97 -5.85
CA GLN A 154 11.71 -16.48 -5.39
C GLN A 154 11.18 -15.34 -6.27
N SER A 155 12.04 -14.41 -6.71
CA SER A 155 11.64 -13.36 -7.64
C SER A 155 11.21 -13.91 -8.99
N ILE A 156 11.85 -14.97 -9.49
CA ILE A 156 11.46 -15.61 -10.74
C ILE A 156 10.14 -16.36 -10.53
N ALA A 157 10.05 -17.19 -9.49
CA ALA A 157 8.86 -17.99 -9.15
C ALA A 157 7.60 -17.13 -9.08
N GLY A 158 7.61 -16.03 -8.31
CA GLY A 158 6.44 -15.14 -8.19
C GLY A 158 6.02 -14.48 -9.51
N ARG A 159 6.96 -14.20 -10.42
CA ARG A 159 6.63 -13.70 -11.77
C ARG A 159 6.02 -14.79 -12.64
N LEU A 160 6.35 -16.05 -12.40
CA LEU A 160 5.86 -17.18 -13.17
C LEU A 160 4.46 -17.63 -12.76
N GLU A 161 4.06 -17.45 -11.50
CA GLU A 161 2.70 -17.76 -11.03
C GLU A 161 1.61 -17.08 -11.86
N ASN A 162 1.88 -15.86 -12.32
CA ASN A 162 0.95 -15.07 -13.13
C ASN A 162 1.32 -15.07 -14.63
N ALA A 163 2.30 -15.87 -15.05
CA ALA A 163 2.77 -15.87 -16.42
C ALA A 163 1.84 -16.66 -17.36
N SER A 164 1.68 -16.16 -18.58
CA SER A 164 0.90 -16.86 -19.62
C SER A 164 1.54 -18.21 -19.99
N ALA A 165 0.72 -19.16 -20.46
CA ALA A 165 1.20 -20.45 -20.96
C ALA A 165 2.25 -20.31 -22.08
N ARG A 166 2.17 -19.26 -22.91
CA ARG A 166 3.17 -18.97 -23.94
C ARG A 166 4.51 -18.56 -23.32
N THR A 167 4.49 -17.74 -22.28
CA THR A 167 5.69 -17.32 -21.52
C THR A 167 6.36 -18.52 -20.85
N LEU A 168 5.57 -19.39 -20.22
CA LEU A 168 6.08 -20.59 -19.56
C LEU A 168 6.75 -21.56 -20.55
N ARG A 169 6.16 -21.78 -21.73
CA ARG A 169 6.78 -22.59 -22.80
C ARG A 169 8.12 -22.03 -23.27
N ARG A 170 8.18 -20.72 -23.55
CA ARG A 170 9.44 -20.05 -23.95
C ARG A 170 10.52 -20.14 -22.88
N LEU A 171 10.14 -20.02 -21.60
CA LEU A 171 11.08 -20.15 -20.49
C LEU A 171 11.63 -21.57 -20.39
N ARG A 172 10.76 -22.58 -20.51
CA ARG A 172 11.18 -23.99 -20.53
C ARG A 172 12.22 -24.24 -21.63
N ASP A 173 11.94 -23.80 -22.86
CA ASP A 173 12.89 -23.97 -23.98
C ASP A 173 14.23 -23.26 -23.75
N LEU A 174 14.22 -22.12 -23.04
CA LEU A 174 15.44 -21.41 -22.68
C LEU A 174 16.23 -22.16 -21.61
N ILE A 175 15.56 -22.66 -20.57
CA ILE A 175 16.17 -23.45 -19.50
C ILE A 175 16.78 -24.74 -20.08
N ASP A 176 16.02 -25.47 -20.90
CA ASP A 176 16.47 -26.72 -21.51
C ASP A 176 17.72 -26.49 -22.38
N ARG A 177 17.77 -25.40 -23.17
CA ARG A 177 18.96 -25.00 -23.92
C ARG A 177 20.15 -24.63 -23.01
N LYS A 178 19.92 -23.92 -21.90
CA LYS A 178 20.95 -23.55 -20.93
C LYS A 178 21.55 -24.78 -20.22
N LEU A 179 20.71 -25.73 -19.84
CA LEU A 179 21.12 -26.95 -19.13
C LEU A 179 21.82 -27.97 -20.03
N THR A 180 21.48 -28.01 -21.32
CA THR A 180 22.13 -28.87 -22.32
C THR A 180 23.46 -28.29 -22.80
N SER A 181 23.55 -26.97 -23.02
CA SER A 181 24.81 -26.29 -23.39
C SER A 181 25.86 -26.26 -22.27
N GLY A 182 25.44 -26.24 -20.99
CA GLY A 182 26.36 -26.27 -19.84
C GLY A 182 26.99 -27.63 -19.52
N ARG A 183 26.50 -28.73 -20.13
CA ARG A 183 27.04 -30.09 -19.90
C ARG A 183 28.24 -30.45 -20.79
N GLY A 184 28.53 -29.64 -21.83
CA GLY A 184 29.58 -29.95 -22.83
C GLY A 184 31.00 -29.48 -22.50
N THR A 185 31.23 -28.71 -21.42
CA THR A 185 32.53 -28.06 -21.14
C THR A 185 33.28 -28.58 -19.91
N ARG A 186 32.83 -29.67 -19.26
CA ARG A 186 33.50 -30.26 -18.08
C ARG A 186 34.23 -31.59 -18.34
N THR A 187 34.69 -31.82 -19.57
CA THR A 187 35.53 -32.99 -19.88
C THR A 187 36.68 -32.59 -20.79
N ASN A 188 37.73 -31.99 -20.23
CA ASN A 188 39.11 -32.36 -20.57
C ASN A 188 40.12 -31.60 -19.69
N THR A 189 40.73 -32.28 -18.73
CA THR A 189 42.16 -32.18 -18.37
C THR A 189 42.42 -33.27 -17.33
N ALA A 190 42.70 -34.49 -17.79
CA ALA A 190 43.40 -35.53 -17.04
C ALA A 190 43.80 -36.65 -18.00
N ALA A 191 44.96 -36.49 -18.63
CA ALA A 191 45.93 -37.54 -19.02
C ALA A 191 47.04 -36.88 -19.85
#